data_AF-A0AAV6FTU8-F1
#
_entry.id   AF-A0AAV6FTU8-F1
#
_cell.length_a   1.000
_cell.length_b   1.000
_cell.length_c   1.000
_cell.angle_alpha   90.00
_cell.angle_beta   90.00
_cell.angle_gamma   90.00
#
_symmetry.space_group_name_H-M   'P 1'
#
loop_
_entity.id
_entity.type
_entity.pdbx_description
1 polymer ?
#
loop_
_entity_poly.entity_id
_entity_poly.type
_entity_poly.pdbx_seq_one_letter_code
_entity_poly.pdbx_strand_id
1 'polypeptide(L)'
;MESDCRIPTTCCRPRILVLHALFWGLVSLRVFGASILSKDEKPPVTRPITTPCWQIEEFVVATECSQCNAFQTKTLPECSLTGYVERINCTKTSKEVHKSCRSTLLEEHLFWKFEGAMLGLTVLFALVVVARQRSLDRLASEKVRRQIESI
;
A
#
# COMPACT_ATOMS: atom_id res chain seq x y z
N MET A 1 11.66 51.21 6.59
CA MET A 1 11.97 50.16 7.58
C MET A 1 12.00 48.86 6.80
N GLU A 2 13.13 48.57 6.19
CA GLU A 2 13.29 47.49 5.23
C GLU A 2 14.37 46.53 5.74
N SER A 3 14.15 45.23 5.55
CA SER A 3 15.14 44.13 5.62
C SER A 3 15.47 43.66 7.05
N ASP A 4 15.27 42.39 7.45
CA ASP A 4 15.93 41.21 6.89
C ASP A 4 15.12 39.92 7.15
N CYS A 5 14.41 39.42 6.15
CA CYS A 5 13.89 38.05 6.18
C CYS A 5 14.98 37.10 5.67
N ARG A 6 15.95 36.78 6.53
CA ARG A 6 17.18 36.06 6.13
C ARG A 6 17.09 34.53 6.19
N ILE A 7 15.92 33.94 5.95
CA ILE A 7 15.77 32.49 5.70
C ILE A 7 14.57 32.24 4.77
N PRO A 8 14.78 32.06 3.44
CA PRO A 8 13.67 31.88 2.48
C PRO A 8 12.86 30.59 2.67
N THR A 9 13.33 29.64 3.50
CA THR A 9 12.66 28.34 3.71
C THR A 9 11.55 28.37 4.75
N THR A 10 11.43 29.42 5.56
CA THR A 10 10.50 29.43 6.72
C THR A 10 9.10 29.93 6.35
N CYS A 11 8.96 30.74 5.29
CA CYS A 11 7.65 31.25 4.87
C CYS A 11 6.88 30.24 3.98
N CYS A 12 7.58 29.32 3.32
CA CYS A 12 6.97 28.23 2.54
C CYS A 12 6.60 27.00 3.40
N ARG A 13 7.03 26.94 4.66
CA ARG A 13 6.84 25.80 5.59
C ARG A 13 5.39 25.32 5.75
N PRO A 14 4.39 26.17 6.00
CA PRO A 14 3.03 25.67 6.22
C PRO A 14 2.42 25.12 4.93
N ARG A 15 2.67 25.77 3.79
CA ARG A 15 2.19 25.28 2.49
C ARG A 15 2.87 23.98 2.06
N ILE A 16 4.18 23.85 2.27
CA ILE A 16 4.91 22.62 1.96
C ILE A 16 4.46 21.47 2.87
N LEU A 17 4.28 21.70 4.17
CA LEU A 17 3.79 20.68 5.09
C LEU A 17 2.35 20.24 4.77
N VAL A 18 1.48 21.17 4.39
CA VAL A 18 0.12 20.88 3.94
C VAL A 18 0.14 20.09 2.63
N LEU A 19 0.96 20.48 1.64
CA LEU A 19 1.11 19.73 0.39
C LEU A 19 1.67 18.34 0.62
N HIS A 20 2.62 18.18 1.54
CA HIS A 20 3.16 16.88 1.93
C HIS A 20 2.08 16.03 2.61
N ALA A 21 1.35 16.59 3.57
CA ALA A 21 0.26 15.88 4.25
C ALA A 21 -0.86 15.46 3.28
N LEU A 22 -1.21 16.33 2.33
CA LEU A 22 -2.17 16.02 1.27
C LEU A 22 -1.64 14.94 0.34
N PHE A 23 -0.36 14.98 -0.03
CA PHE A 23 0.27 13.96 -0.88
C PHE A 23 0.32 12.59 -0.18
N TRP A 24 0.79 12.54 1.07
CA TRP A 24 0.80 11.32 1.88
C TRP A 24 -0.60 10.81 2.18
N GLY A 25 -1.56 11.70 2.41
CA GLY A 25 -2.97 11.37 2.54
C GLY A 25 -3.54 10.76 1.27
N LEU A 26 -3.24 11.33 0.09
CA LEU A 26 -3.70 10.79 -1.20
C LEU A 26 -3.08 9.43 -1.51
N VAL A 27 -1.77 9.28 -1.27
CA VAL A 27 -1.04 8.03 -1.47
C VAL A 27 -1.60 6.95 -0.54
N SER A 28 -1.79 7.28 0.74
CA SER A 28 -2.42 6.37 1.72
C SER A 28 -3.83 6.00 1.28
N LEU A 29 -4.66 6.97 0.87
CA LEU A 29 -6.02 6.70 0.40
C LEU A 29 -6.06 5.82 -0.85
N ARG A 30 -5.08 5.91 -1.76
CA ARG A 30 -5.01 5.04 -2.93
C ARG A 30 -4.57 3.62 -2.60
N VAL A 31 -3.64 3.46 -1.67
CA VAL A 31 -3.16 2.14 -1.23
C VAL A 31 -4.19 1.44 -0.34
N PHE A 32 -4.78 2.15 0.63
CA PHE A 32 -5.76 1.61 1.57
C PHE A 32 -7.21 1.67 1.08
N GLY A 33 -7.54 2.58 0.16
CA GLY A 33 -8.90 2.66 -0.42
C GLY A 33 -9.24 1.48 -1.33
N ALA A 34 -8.22 0.86 -1.94
CA ALA A 34 -8.39 -0.36 -2.73
C ALA A 34 -8.84 -1.56 -1.88
N SER A 35 -8.51 -1.58 -0.57
CA SER A 35 -8.93 -2.65 0.35
C SER A 35 -10.25 -2.35 1.08
N ILE A 36 -10.62 -1.07 1.26
CA ILE A 36 -11.87 -0.69 1.96
C ILE A 36 -13.09 -0.77 1.02
N LEU A 37 -12.96 -0.42 -0.27
CA LEU A 37 -14.05 -0.45 -1.26
C LEU A 37 -14.30 -1.84 -1.87
N SER A 38 -14.00 -2.92 -1.15
CA SER A 38 -14.48 -4.27 -1.51
C SER A 38 -15.49 -4.83 -0.50
N LYS A 39 -15.88 -4.04 0.51
CA LYS A 39 -16.84 -4.46 1.52
C LYS A 39 -18.26 -3.97 1.18
N ASP A 40 -18.80 -4.43 0.05
CA ASP A 40 -20.23 -4.33 -0.23
C ASP A 40 -20.85 -5.68 0.16
N GLU A 41 -21.33 -5.74 1.40
CA GLU A 41 -21.98 -6.91 1.97
C GLU A 41 -23.37 -7.07 1.34
N LYS A 42 -23.42 -7.83 0.24
CA LYS A 42 -24.69 -8.39 -0.25
C LYS A 42 -24.97 -9.67 0.56
N PRO A 43 -26.15 -9.80 1.20
CA PRO A 43 -26.47 -10.94 2.04
C PRO A 43 -26.33 -12.26 1.28
N PRO A 44 -25.91 -13.34 1.95
CA PRO A 44 -25.70 -14.63 1.32
C PRO A 44 -27.03 -15.12 0.75
N VAL A 45 -27.10 -15.20 -0.58
CA VAL A 45 -28.13 -15.98 -1.26
C VAL A 45 -27.87 -17.43 -0.86
N THR A 46 -28.66 -17.94 0.09
CA THR A 46 -28.65 -19.33 0.54
C THR A 46 -28.92 -20.24 -0.66
N ARG A 47 -27.84 -20.69 -1.29
CA ARG A 47 -27.87 -21.79 -2.25
C ARG A 47 -27.74 -23.09 -1.48
N PRO A 48 -28.41 -24.17 -1.91
CA PRO A 48 -28.32 -25.45 -1.23
C PRO A 48 -26.84 -25.86 -1.12
N ILE A 49 -26.42 -26.17 0.10
CA ILE A 49 -25.07 -26.65 0.43
C ILE A 49 -24.93 -28.03 -0.21
N THR A 50 -24.64 -28.06 -1.50
CA THR A 50 -24.04 -29.22 -2.14
C THR A 50 -22.56 -29.13 -1.81
N THR A 51 -22.08 -30.08 -1.01
CA THR A 51 -20.67 -30.16 -0.66
C THR A 51 -19.84 -30.21 -1.95
N PRO A 52 -18.91 -29.26 -2.17
CA PRO A 52 -18.13 -29.20 -3.39
C PRO A 52 -17.20 -30.42 -3.52
N CYS A 53 -16.94 -30.85 -4.76
CA CYS A 53 -16.24 -32.12 -5.03
C CYS A 53 -14.84 -32.18 -4.42
N TRP A 54 -14.13 -31.05 -4.34
CA TRP A 54 -12.79 -30.96 -3.76
C TRP A 54 -12.73 -31.17 -2.24
N GLN A 55 -13.87 -31.20 -1.53
CA GLN A 55 -13.91 -31.61 -0.12
C GLN A 55 -14.07 -33.11 0.07
N ILE A 56 -14.47 -33.84 -0.98
CA ILE A 56 -14.83 -35.26 -0.91
C ILE A 56 -13.83 -36.10 -1.72
N GLU A 57 -13.23 -35.52 -2.76
CA GLU A 57 -12.37 -36.20 -3.73
C GLU A 57 -11.02 -35.50 -3.82
N GLU A 58 -10.01 -36.25 -4.25
CA GLU A 58 -8.73 -35.65 -4.65
C GLU A 58 -8.95 -34.74 -5.88
N PHE A 59 -8.21 -33.65 -5.91
CA PHE A 59 -8.30 -32.66 -6.98
C PHE A 59 -6.91 -32.29 -7.47
N VAL A 60 -6.84 -31.90 -8.73
CA VAL A 60 -5.63 -31.37 -9.36
C VAL A 60 -5.87 -29.91 -9.71
N VAL A 61 -4.88 -29.05 -9.44
CA VAL A 61 -4.95 -27.63 -9.81
C VAL A 61 -4.75 -27.51 -11.32
N ALA A 62 -5.81 -27.11 -12.02
CA ALA A 62 -5.81 -26.91 -13.47
C ALA A 62 -5.32 -25.50 -13.85
N THR A 63 -5.59 -24.50 -13.00
CA THR A 63 -5.11 -23.13 -13.19
C THR A 63 -4.71 -22.55 -11.85
N GLU A 64 -3.51 -21.97 -11.80
CA GLU A 64 -2.98 -21.32 -10.60
C GLU A 64 -3.87 -20.17 -10.12
N CYS A 65 -3.73 -19.85 -8.83
CA CYS A 65 -4.49 -18.80 -8.17
C CYS A 65 -4.28 -17.44 -8.86
N SER A 66 -5.35 -16.86 -9.38
CA SER A 66 -5.30 -15.59 -10.12
C SER A 66 -6.41 -14.63 -9.68
N GLN A 67 -6.20 -13.34 -9.94
CA GLN A 67 -7.16 -12.30 -9.55
C GLN A 67 -8.44 -12.42 -10.40
N CYS A 68 -9.59 -12.35 -9.75
CA CYS A 68 -10.87 -12.38 -10.42
C CYS A 68 -11.06 -11.13 -11.30
N ASN A 69 -11.47 -11.34 -12.55
CA ASN A 69 -11.86 -10.26 -13.44
C ASN A 69 -13.25 -9.69 -13.03
N ALA A 70 -13.58 -8.46 -13.44
CA ALA A 70 -14.84 -7.79 -13.06
C ALA A 70 -16.12 -8.60 -13.36
N PHE A 71 -16.08 -9.41 -14.42
CA PHE A 71 -17.16 -10.35 -14.73
C PHE A 71 -17.21 -11.54 -13.76
N GLN A 72 -16.06 -12.13 -13.44
CA GLN A 72 -15.96 -13.27 -12.53
C GLN A 72 -16.35 -12.88 -11.11
N THR A 73 -15.98 -11.68 -10.64
CA THR A 73 -16.39 -11.17 -9.32
C THR A 73 -17.91 -11.10 -9.15
N LYS A 74 -18.65 -10.84 -10.23
CA LYS A 74 -20.12 -10.78 -10.22
C LYS A 74 -20.79 -12.15 -10.41
N THR A 75 -20.16 -13.02 -11.18
CA THR A 75 -20.76 -14.30 -11.58
C THR A 75 -20.38 -15.46 -10.68
N LEU A 76 -19.19 -15.38 -10.07
CA LEU A 76 -18.62 -16.45 -9.28
C LEU A 76 -18.61 -16.06 -7.79
N PRO A 77 -19.36 -16.77 -6.94
CA PRO A 77 -19.42 -16.45 -5.52
C PRO A 77 -18.07 -16.65 -4.82
N GLU A 78 -17.22 -17.55 -5.32
CA GLU A 78 -15.88 -17.83 -4.78
C GLU A 78 -14.96 -16.60 -4.80
N CYS A 79 -15.16 -15.69 -5.77
CA CYS A 79 -14.41 -14.44 -5.84
C CYS A 79 -14.79 -13.44 -4.75
N SER A 80 -15.94 -13.59 -4.09
CA SER A 80 -16.42 -12.59 -3.12
C SER A 80 -15.60 -12.53 -1.83
N LEU A 81 -14.95 -13.63 -1.45
CA LEU A 81 -14.22 -13.75 -0.19
C LEU A 81 -12.83 -13.12 -0.25
N THR A 82 -12.01 -13.53 -1.23
CA THR A 82 -10.61 -13.10 -1.35
C THR A 82 -10.34 -12.23 -2.58
N GLY A 83 -11.24 -12.22 -3.57
CA GLY A 83 -10.97 -11.61 -4.88
C GLY A 83 -10.05 -12.44 -5.78
N TYR A 84 -9.68 -13.65 -5.36
CA TYR A 84 -8.81 -14.56 -6.10
C TYR A 84 -9.46 -15.94 -6.24
N VAL A 85 -9.21 -16.58 -7.37
CA VAL A 85 -9.78 -17.89 -7.70
C VAL A 85 -8.74 -18.80 -8.33
N GLU A 86 -8.79 -20.07 -7.95
CA GLU A 86 -8.05 -21.16 -8.59
C GLU A 86 -9.05 -22.10 -9.29
N ARG A 87 -8.63 -22.68 -10.42
CA ARG A 87 -9.43 -23.68 -11.13
C ARG A 87 -8.87 -25.05 -10.80
N ILE A 88 -9.74 -25.94 -10.35
CA ILE A 88 -9.36 -27.30 -9.97
C ILE A 88 -10.23 -28.30 -10.71
N ASN A 89 -9.66 -29.47 -10.98
CA ASN A 89 -10.36 -30.59 -11.58
C ASN A 89 -10.40 -31.76 -10.57
N CYS A 90 -11.60 -32.18 -10.20
CA CYS A 90 -11.82 -33.30 -9.28
C CYS A 90 -11.54 -34.62 -10.01
N THR A 91 -10.62 -35.44 -9.50
CA THR A 91 -10.08 -36.60 -10.26
C THR A 91 -11.12 -37.69 -10.51
N LYS A 92 -12.00 -37.93 -9.54
CA LYS A 92 -12.99 -39.02 -9.60
C LYS A 92 -14.23 -38.65 -10.42
N THR A 93 -14.68 -37.40 -10.35
CA THR A 93 -15.81 -36.90 -11.16
C THR A 93 -15.39 -36.23 -12.47
N SER A 94 -14.09 -36.03 -12.69
CA SER A 94 -13.52 -35.23 -13.79
C SER A 94 -14.22 -33.88 -13.95
N LYS A 95 -14.66 -33.29 -12.84
CA LYS A 95 -15.45 -32.07 -12.83
C LYS A 95 -14.55 -30.87 -12.54
N GLU A 96 -14.57 -29.90 -13.45
CA GLU A 96 -13.93 -28.61 -13.21
C GLU A 96 -14.80 -27.75 -12.29
N VAL A 97 -14.19 -27.29 -11.21
CA VAL A 97 -14.82 -26.38 -10.26
C VAL A 97 -13.85 -25.25 -9.92
N HIS A 98 -14.41 -24.12 -9.52
CA HIS A 98 -13.63 -22.98 -9.07
C HIS A 98 -13.66 -22.93 -7.55
N LYS A 99 -12.55 -22.51 -6.95
CA LYS A 99 -12.39 -22.41 -5.51
C LYS A 99 -11.71 -21.09 -5.18
N SER A 100 -12.12 -20.44 -4.09
CA SER A 100 -11.38 -19.28 -3.58
C SER A 100 -9.99 -19.69 -3.09
N CYS A 101 -8.98 -18.93 -3.47
CA CYS A 101 -7.60 -19.19 -3.10
C CYS A 101 -7.00 -17.98 -2.39
N ARG A 102 -5.93 -18.23 -1.62
CA ARG A 102 -5.11 -17.20 -1.00
C ARG A 102 -3.73 -17.24 -1.64
N SER A 103 -3.42 -16.23 -2.45
CA SER A 103 -2.13 -16.15 -3.13
C SER A 103 -1.06 -15.57 -2.20
N THR A 104 -0.17 -16.43 -1.69
CA THR A 104 0.97 -16.02 -0.85
C THR A 104 1.96 -15.16 -1.62
N LEU A 105 2.21 -15.48 -2.88
CA LEU A 105 3.17 -14.76 -3.74
C LEU A 105 2.75 -13.30 -3.98
N LEU A 106 1.45 -13.06 -4.16
CA LEU A 106 0.92 -11.71 -4.33
C LEU A 106 0.92 -10.92 -3.01
N GLU A 107 0.67 -11.57 -1.88
CA GLU A 107 0.83 -10.97 -0.54
C GLU A 107 2.29 -10.54 -0.30
N GLU A 108 3.26 -11.37 -0.68
CA GLU A 108 4.70 -11.07 -0.59
C GLU A 108 5.11 -9.88 -1.47
N HIS A 109 4.60 -9.80 -2.70
CA HIS A 109 4.88 -8.67 -3.57
C HIS A 109 4.31 -7.36 -3.03
N LEU A 110 3.10 -7.38 -2.49
CA LEU A 110 2.50 -6.20 -1.86
C LEU A 110 3.29 -5.78 -0.61
N PHE A 111 3.71 -6.75 0.19
CA PHE A 111 4.56 -6.53 1.35
C PHE A 111 5.87 -5.85 0.95
N TRP A 112 6.61 -6.38 -0.02
CA TRP A 112 7.88 -5.80 -0.47
C TRP A 112 7.73 -4.40 -1.07
N LYS A 113 6.64 -4.15 -1.80
CA LYS A 113 6.36 -2.81 -2.33
C LYS A 113 6.08 -1.82 -1.21
N PHE A 114 5.33 -2.21 -0.19
CA PHE A 114 5.05 -1.37 0.97
C PHE A 114 6.30 -1.12 1.80
N GLU A 115 7.03 -2.17 2.17
CA GLU A 115 8.24 -2.10 2.97
C GLU A 115 9.30 -1.23 2.28
N GLY A 116 9.55 -1.46 0.98
CA GLY A 116 10.47 -0.65 0.18
C GLY A 116 10.07 0.82 0.12
N ALA A 117 8.77 1.12 0.00
CA ALA A 117 8.28 2.50 -0.01
C ALA A 117 8.48 3.20 1.34
N MET A 118 8.20 2.52 2.46
CA MET A 118 8.36 3.06 3.80
C MET A 118 9.84 3.26 4.16
N LEU A 119 10.71 2.33 3.77
CA LEU A 119 12.16 2.47 3.92
C LEU A 119 12.69 3.65 3.11
N GLY A 120 12.31 3.76 1.84
CA GLY A 120 12.72 4.89 0.98
C GLY A 120 12.24 6.24 1.54
N LEU A 121 11.01 6.30 2.06
CA LEU A 121 10.49 7.48 2.71
C LEU A 121 11.28 7.87 3.96
N THR A 122 11.64 6.89 4.77
CA THR A 122 12.42 7.09 6.00
C THR A 122 13.79 7.68 5.68
N VAL A 123 14.47 7.15 4.67
CA VAL A 123 15.76 7.67 4.19
C VAL A 123 15.61 9.12 3.68
N LEU A 124 14.57 9.41 2.92
CA LEU A 124 14.30 10.76 2.42
C LEU A 124 14.14 11.76 3.57
N PHE A 125 13.33 11.44 4.57
CA PHE A 125 13.15 12.32 5.73
C PHE A 125 14.44 12.46 6.54
N ALA A 126 15.20 11.39 6.72
CA ALA A 126 16.50 11.45 7.40
C ALA A 126 17.45 12.42 6.70
N LEU A 127 17.54 12.37 5.36
CA LEU A 127 18.37 13.29 4.57
C LEU A 127 17.93 14.75 4.72
N VAL A 128 16.62 15.01 4.69
CA VAL A 128 16.07 16.36 4.90
C VAL A 128 16.42 16.90 6.29
N VAL A 129 16.29 16.06 7.32
CA VAL A 129 16.64 16.44 8.71
C VAL A 129 18.13 16.73 8.82
N VAL A 130 19.00 15.88 8.28
CA VAL A 130 20.46 16.08 8.32
C VAL A 130 20.87 17.35 7.55
N ALA A 131 20.30 17.59 6.37
CA ALA A 131 20.58 18.80 5.61
C ALA A 131 20.20 20.07 6.38
N ARG A 132 19.05 20.04 7.08
CA ARG A 132 18.62 21.12 7.97
C ARG A 132 19.54 21.27 9.18
N GLN A 133 19.96 20.17 9.81
CA GLN A 133 20.88 20.22 10.94
C GLN A 133 22.19 20.90 10.52
N ARG A 134 22.77 20.47 9.39
CA ARG A 134 24.01 21.03 8.83
C ARG A 134 23.89 22.51 8.49
N SER A 135 22.74 22.98 7.99
CA SER A 135 22.57 24.41 7.72
C SER A 135 22.51 25.23 9.00
N LEU A 136 21.87 24.72 10.06
CA LEU A 136 21.86 25.35 11.38
C LEU A 136 23.26 25.37 12.01
N ASP A 137 24.03 24.28 11.88
CA ASP A 137 25.40 24.20 12.40
C ASP A 137 26.34 25.19 11.71
N ARG A 138 26.21 25.37 10.38
CA ARG A 138 26.96 26.40 9.63
C ARG A 138 26.61 27.81 10.09
N LEU A 139 25.33 28.08 10.34
CA LEU A 139 24.91 29.39 10.85
C LEU A 139 25.40 29.64 12.27
N ALA A 140 25.49 28.60 13.11
CA ALA A 140 26.03 28.72 14.46
C ALA A 140 27.53 29.02 14.45
N SER A 141 28.33 28.31 13.63
CA SER A 141 29.77 28.54 13.53
C SER A 141 30.12 29.91 12.95
N GLU A 142 29.34 30.40 11.97
CA GLU A 142 29.49 31.76 11.44
C GLU A 142 29.19 32.85 12.47
N LYS A 143 28.24 32.60 13.39
CA LYS A 143 27.96 33.53 14.50
C LYS A 143 29.11 33.59 15.48
N VAL A 144 29.68 32.45 15.87
CA VAL A 144 30.84 32.38 16.78
C VAL A 144 32.05 33.08 16.16
N ARG A 145 32.33 32.82 14.87
CA ARG A 145 33.47 33.42 14.18
C ARG A 145 33.37 34.94 14.09
N ARG A 146 32.17 35.49 13.82
CA ARG A 146 31.95 36.95 13.82
C ARG A 146 32.14 37.59 15.19
N GLN A 147 31.88 36.88 16.28
CA GLN A 147 32.17 37.38 17.62
C GLN A 147 33.68 37.48 17.89
N ILE A 148 34.49 36.59 17.30
CA ILE A 148 35.95 36.62 17.46
C ILE A 148 36.59 37.73 16.61
N GLU A 149 36.07 37.99 15.41
CA GLU A 149 36.58 39.06 14.53
C GLU A 149 36.20 40.48 15.00
N SER A 150 35.27 40.63 15.94
CA SER A 150 34.82 41.92 16.48
C SER A 150 35.45 42.33 17.83
N ILE A 151 36.35 41.50 18.37
CA ILE A 151 37.15 41.77 19.58
C ILE A 151 38.51 42.31 19.15
#